data_AF-A0A3G1A6J4-F1
#
_entry.id   AF-A0A3G1A6J4-F1
#
_cell.length_a   1.000
_cell.length_b   1.000
_cell.length_c   1.000
_cell.angle_alpha   90.00
_cell.angle_beta   90.00
_cell.angle_gamma   90.00
#
_symmetry.space_group_name_H-M   'P 1'
#
loop_
_entity.id
_entity.type
_entity.pdbx_description
1 polymer ?
#
loop_
_entity_poly.entity_id
_entity_poly.type
_entity_poly.pdbx_seq_one_letter_code
_entity_poly.pdbx_strand_id
1 'polypeptide(L)'
;MGKAVKLIFVGADWAPFNDKLKRLCQEVAAAKGVEFEEKKEDYVFLTKYGETDELGGADIPQVFVQFDDGTIKHVLTKVPVVGMNPDFEAARKKLEEALA
;
A
#
# COMPACT_ATOMS: atom_id res chain seq x y z
N MET A 1 -17.72 4.74 -5.01
CA MET A 1 -16.34 5.24 -4.91
C MET A 1 -15.96 5.78 -6.27
N GLY A 2 -15.17 6.84 -6.33
CA GLY A 2 -14.64 7.36 -7.59
C GLY A 2 -13.77 6.33 -8.32
N LYS A 3 -13.26 6.68 -9.50
CA LYS A 3 -12.32 5.83 -10.24
C LYS A 3 -10.96 5.89 -9.54
N ALA A 4 -10.31 4.74 -9.31
CA ALA A 4 -8.94 4.72 -8.81
C ALA A 4 -7.99 5.38 -9.82
N VAL A 5 -7.16 6.32 -9.37
CA VAL A 5 -6.23 7.08 -10.23
C VAL A 5 -4.77 6.91 -9.85
N LYS A 6 -4.48 6.54 -8.60
CA LYS A 6 -3.11 6.37 -8.11
C LYS A 6 -3.02 5.30 -7.02
N LEU A 7 -1.96 4.51 -7.07
CA LEU A 7 -1.55 3.60 -6.01
C LEU A 7 -0.33 4.21 -5.29
N ILE A 8 -0.44 4.37 -3.98
CA ILE A 8 0.59 5.01 -3.15
C ILE A 8 1.20 3.94 -2.24
N PHE A 9 2.51 3.80 -2.28
CA PHE A 9 3.29 2.94 -1.40
C PHE A 9 4.06 3.78 -0.40
N VAL A 10 3.88 3.52 0.89
CA VAL A 10 4.67 4.13 1.97
C VAL A 10 5.56 3.06 2.58
N GLY A 11 6.88 3.23 2.47
CA GLY A 11 7.84 2.22 2.90
C GLY A 11 9.13 2.80 3.48
N ALA A 12 10.05 1.90 3.82
CA ALA A 12 11.40 2.23 4.27
C ALA A 12 12.37 1.10 3.91
N ASP A 13 13.62 1.46 3.64
CA ASP A 13 14.65 0.49 3.20
C ASP A 13 14.89 -0.63 4.22
N TRP A 14 14.70 -0.33 5.52
CA TRP A 14 14.89 -1.28 6.61
C TRP A 14 13.69 -2.21 6.81
N ALA A 15 12.54 -1.90 6.21
CA ALA A 15 11.30 -2.62 6.48
C ALA A 15 11.25 -3.98 5.76
N PRO A 16 10.74 -5.04 6.40
CA PRO A 16 10.62 -6.34 5.78
C PRO A 16 9.81 -6.29 4.48
N PHE A 17 10.31 -6.96 3.46
CA PHE A 17 9.66 -7.08 2.15
C PHE A 17 9.43 -5.75 1.41
N ASN A 18 10.07 -4.64 1.82
CA ASN A 18 9.90 -3.31 1.22
C ASN A 18 10.02 -3.34 -0.31
N ASP A 19 11.16 -3.78 -0.83
CA ASP A 19 11.43 -3.75 -2.28
C ASP A 19 10.50 -4.65 -3.07
N LYS A 20 10.15 -5.81 -2.49
CA LYS A 20 9.27 -6.78 -3.15
C LYS A 20 7.82 -6.29 -3.18
N LEU A 21 7.34 -5.67 -2.11
CA LEU A 21 6.01 -5.06 -2.08
C LEU A 21 5.95 -3.81 -2.97
N LYS A 22 6.97 -2.95 -2.93
CA LYS A 22 7.11 -1.80 -3.84
C LYS A 22 7.02 -2.23 -5.29
N ARG A 23 7.79 -3.26 -5.69
CA ARG A 23 7.76 -3.79 -7.05
C ARG A 23 6.37 -4.33 -7.41
N LEU A 24 5.73 -5.08 -6.51
CA LEU A 24 4.37 -5.58 -6.72
C LEU A 24 3.38 -4.43 -6.95
N CYS A 25 3.48 -3.36 -6.16
CA CYS A 25 2.69 -2.14 -6.32
C CYS A 25 2.90 -1.48 -7.69
N GLN A 26 4.14 -1.35 -8.14
CA GLN A 26 4.48 -0.82 -9.48
C GLN A 26 3.87 -1.67 -10.61
N GLU A 27 3.99 -3.00 -10.51
CA GLU A 27 3.44 -3.94 -11.50
C GLU A 27 1.91 -3.84 -11.58
N VAL A 28 1.23 -3.80 -10.44
CA VAL A 28 -0.24 -3.70 -10.38
C VAL A 28 -0.72 -2.33 -10.88
N ALA A 29 -0.04 -1.24 -10.50
CA ALA A 29 -0.38 0.09 -10.96
C ALA A 29 -0.27 0.21 -12.49
N ALA A 30 0.84 -0.30 -13.06
CA ALA A 30 1.06 -0.34 -14.50
C ALA A 30 -0.01 -1.17 -15.22
N ALA A 31 -0.34 -2.36 -14.69
CA ALA A 31 -1.36 -3.23 -15.28
C ALA A 31 -2.77 -2.62 -15.28
N LYS A 32 -3.07 -1.78 -14.29
CA LYS A 32 -4.37 -1.09 -14.16
C LYS A 32 -4.39 0.31 -14.79
N GLY A 33 -3.25 0.79 -15.28
CA GLY A 33 -3.14 2.12 -15.89
C GLY A 33 -3.36 3.27 -14.90
N VAL A 34 -2.95 3.09 -13.64
CA VAL A 34 -3.00 4.12 -12.59
C VAL A 34 -1.60 4.61 -12.27
N GLU A 35 -1.48 5.83 -11.74
CA GLU A 35 -0.19 6.38 -11.31
C GLU A 35 0.37 5.59 -10.12
N PHE A 36 1.70 5.48 -10.03
CA PHE A 36 2.37 4.91 -8.87
C PHE A 36 3.17 6.02 -8.16
N GLU A 37 2.97 6.15 -6.85
CA GLU A 37 3.72 7.08 -6.01
C GLU A 37 4.40 6.32 -4.86
N GLU A 38 5.67 6.61 -4.64
CA GLU A 38 6.43 6.13 -3.50
C GLU A 38 6.66 7.26 -2.51
N LYS A 39 6.37 6.98 -1.24
CA LYS A 39 6.67 7.85 -0.10
C LYS A 39 7.60 7.10 0.84
N LYS A 40 8.76 7.67 1.12
CA LYS A 40 9.74 7.08 2.03
C LYS A 40 9.58 7.67 3.42
N GLU A 41 9.25 6.82 4.39
CA GLU A 41 9.14 7.19 5.81
C GLU A 41 8.24 8.41 6.06
N ASP A 42 7.17 8.58 5.26
CA ASP A 42 6.21 9.68 5.40
C ASP A 42 5.21 9.39 6.53
N TYR A 43 5.68 9.57 7.77
CA TYR A 43 4.86 9.35 8.97
C TYR A 43 3.68 10.31 9.07
N VAL A 44 3.78 11.52 8.49
CA VAL A 44 2.65 12.47 8.46
C VAL A 44 1.49 11.90 7.63
N PHE A 45 1.81 11.29 6.48
CA PHE A 45 0.83 10.60 5.66
C PHE A 45 0.24 9.38 6.39
N LEU A 46 1.07 8.58 7.04
CA LEU A 46 0.64 7.39 7.79
C LEU A 46 -0.28 7.73 8.95
N THR A 47 0.03 8.76 9.75
CA THR A 47 -0.86 9.20 10.84
C THR A 47 -2.21 9.69 10.32
N LYS A 48 -2.27 10.22 9.09
CA LYS A 48 -3.50 10.76 8.51
C LYS A 48 -4.37 9.72 7.82
N TYR A 49 -3.75 8.77 7.12
CA TYR A 49 -4.45 7.83 6.23
C TYR A 49 -4.18 6.36 6.53
N GLY A 50 -3.08 6.08 7.22
CA GLY A 50 -2.60 4.75 7.54
C GLY A 50 -3.30 4.12 8.74
N GLU A 51 -3.00 2.84 8.91
CA GLU A 51 -3.31 2.12 10.13
C GLU A 51 -2.26 2.45 11.19
N THR A 52 -2.71 2.88 12.36
CA THR A 52 -1.87 3.14 13.54
C THR A 52 -2.30 2.27 14.69
N ASP A 53 -1.35 1.85 15.51
CA ASP A 53 -1.64 1.19 16.78
C ASP A 53 -2.24 2.16 17.83
N GLU A 54 -2.58 1.61 19.00
CA GLU A 54 -3.17 2.37 20.13
C GLU A 54 -2.25 3.48 20.68
N LEU A 55 -0.95 3.41 20.37
CA LEU A 55 0.05 4.39 20.79
C LEU A 55 0.37 5.41 19.67
N GLY A 56 -0.28 5.31 18.52
CA GLY A 56 -0.07 6.17 17.35
C GLY A 56 1.13 5.76 16.48
N GLY A 57 1.71 4.57 16.72
CA GLY A 57 2.74 3.99 15.89
C GLY A 57 2.17 3.50 14.55
N ALA A 58 2.81 3.87 13.45
CA ALA A 58 2.46 3.36 12.13
C ALA A 58 3.46 2.28 11.70
N ASP A 59 2.94 1.08 11.46
CA ASP A 59 3.72 0.01 10.86
C ASP A 59 3.94 0.27 9.37
N ILE A 60 5.11 -0.09 8.85
CA ILE A 60 5.44 0.02 7.42
C ILE A 60 6.01 -1.31 6.89
N PRO A 61 5.89 -1.59 5.58
CA PRO A 61 5.24 -0.78 4.54
C PRO A 61 3.69 -0.82 4.59
N GLN A 62 3.05 0.26 4.11
CA GLN A 62 1.61 0.33 3.86
C GLN A 62 1.30 0.75 2.42
N VAL A 63 0.14 0.33 1.90
CA VAL A 63 -0.32 0.65 0.54
C VAL A 63 -1.70 1.28 0.56
N PHE A 64 -1.88 2.28 -0.29
CA PHE A 64 -3.10 3.07 -0.41
C PHE A 64 -3.52 3.23 -1.86
N VAL A 65 -4.79 3.57 -2.05
CA VAL A 65 -5.35 3.98 -3.34
C VAL A 65 -5.94 5.38 -3.20
N GLN A 66 -5.63 6.24 -4.15
CA GLN A 66 -6.29 7.53 -4.32
C GLN A 66 -7.29 7.44 -5.48
N PHE A 67 -8.50 7.97 -5.24
CA PHE A 67 -9.57 8.08 -6.22
C PHE A 67 -9.59 9.46 -6.87
N ASP A 68 -10.26 9.59 -8.01
CA ASP A 68 -10.41 10.84 -8.77
C ASP A 68 -11.11 11.97 -8.00
N ASP A 69 -11.94 11.63 -7.01
CA ASP A 69 -12.54 12.57 -6.05
C ASP A 69 -11.57 13.06 -4.97
N GLY A 70 -10.31 12.59 -4.97
CA GLY A 70 -9.28 12.93 -4.00
C GLY A 70 -9.29 12.08 -2.73
N THR A 71 -10.23 11.14 -2.59
CA THR A 71 -10.31 10.23 -1.44
C THR A 71 -9.10 9.30 -1.43
N ILE A 72 -8.50 9.09 -0.26
CA ILE A 72 -7.43 8.12 -0.05
C ILE A 72 -7.97 6.99 0.83
N LYS A 73 -7.74 5.75 0.40
CA LYS A 73 -8.13 4.54 1.11
C LYS A 73 -6.91 3.67 1.41
N HIS A 74 -6.79 3.25 2.66
CA HIS A 74 -5.85 2.22 3.08
C HIS A 74 -6.25 0.85 2.51
N VAL A 75 -5.28 0.12 1.96
CA VAL A 75 -5.49 -1.20 1.33
C VAL A 75 -4.76 -2.30 2.09
N LEU A 76 -3.53 -2.05 2.52
CA LEU A 76 -2.67 -3.09 3.06
C LEU A 76 -1.64 -2.53 4.04
N THR A 77 -1.66 -3.03 5.27
CA THR A 77 -0.56 -2.91 6.24
C THR A 77 0.26 -4.20 6.17
N LYS A 78 1.55 -4.10 5.84
CA LYS A 78 2.50 -5.24 5.74
C LYS A 78 2.09 -6.31 4.71
N VAL A 79 3.03 -7.18 4.34
CA VAL A 79 2.70 -8.34 3.49
C VAL A 79 1.93 -9.36 4.33
N PRO A 80 0.78 -9.89 3.87
CA PRO A 80 0.07 -10.97 4.55
C PRO A 80 0.98 -12.20 4.72
N VAL A 81 0.70 -13.04 5.71
CA VAL A 81 1.48 -14.25 5.98
C VAL A 81 0.58 -15.48 6.09
N VAL A 82 1.04 -16.60 5.54
CA VAL A 82 0.45 -17.93 5.76
C VAL A 82 1.44 -18.75 6.59
N GLY A 83 1.14 -18.89 7.88
CA GLY A 83 2.10 -19.41 8.86
C GLY A 83 3.27 -18.45 9.02
N MET A 84 4.46 -18.84 8.56
CA MET A 84 5.68 -18.02 8.57
C MET A 84 6.07 -17.47 7.18
N ASN A 85 5.36 -17.87 6.13
CA ASN A 85 5.71 -17.49 4.76
C ASN A 85 4.93 -16.25 4.31
N PRO A 86 5.58 -15.26 3.68
CA PRO A 86 4.89 -14.11 3.11
C PRO A 86 4.02 -14.52 1.91
N ASP A 87 2.79 -14.03 1.90
CA ASP A 87 1.80 -14.29 0.86
C ASP A 87 1.62 -13.07 -0.04
N PHE A 88 2.49 -13.01 -1.06
CA PHE A 88 2.45 -11.96 -2.07
C PHE A 88 1.28 -12.11 -3.05
N GLU A 89 0.70 -13.30 -3.16
CA GLU A 89 -0.48 -13.52 -4.00
C GLU A 89 -1.72 -12.88 -3.35
N ALA A 90 -1.90 -13.10 -2.04
CA ALA A 90 -2.93 -12.41 -1.27
C ALA A 90 -2.73 -10.88 -1.28
N ALA A 91 -1.49 -10.41 -1.16
CA ALA A 91 -1.18 -8.98 -1.30
C ALA A 91 -1.62 -8.45 -2.68
N ARG A 92 -1.22 -9.14 -3.77
CA ARG A 92 -1.59 -8.76 -5.14
C ARG A 92 -3.11 -8.67 -5.31
N LYS A 93 -3.82 -9.69 -4.86
CA LYS A 93 -5.28 -9.76 -4.96
C LYS A 93 -5.95 -8.57 -4.28
N LYS A 94 -5.53 -8.22 -3.04
CA LYS A 94 -6.05 -7.03 -2.33
C LYS A 94 -5.81 -5.74 -3.11
N LEU A 95 -4.64 -5.57 -3.72
CA LEU A 95 -4.33 -4.39 -4.53
C LEU A 95 -5.22 -4.33 -5.79
N GLU A 96 -5.38 -5.45 -6.47
CA GLU A 96 -6.20 -5.53 -7.68
C GLU A 96 -7.69 -5.30 -7.39
N GLU A 97 -8.20 -5.82 -6.28
CA GLU A 97 -9.57 -5.59 -5.79
C GLU A 97 -9.79 -4.13 -5.40
N ALA A 98 -8.79 -3.45 -4.83
CA ALA A 98 -8.88 -2.03 -4.47
C ALA A 98 -8.87 -1.09 -5.69
N LEU A 99 -8.39 -1.56 -6.84
CA LEU A 99 -8.31 -0.82 -8.10
C LEU A 99 -9.39 -1.20 -9.13
N ALA A 100 -10.26 -2.16 -8.79
CA ALA A 100 -11.39 -2.60 -9.63
C ALA A 100 -12.58 -1.65 -9.52
#